data_AF-A0A0K0FX60-F1
#
_entry.id   AF-A0A0K0FX60-F1
#
_cell.length_a   1.000
_cell.length_b   1.000
_cell.length_c   1.000
_cell.angle_alpha   90.00
_cell.angle_beta   90.00
_cell.angle_gamma   90.00
#
_symmetry.space_group_name_H-M   'P 1'
#
loop_
_entity.id
_entity.type
_entity.pdbx_description
1 polymer ?
#
loop_
_entity_poly.entity_id
_entity_poly.type
_entity_poly.pdbx_seq_one_letter_code
_entity_poly.pdbx_strand_id
1 'polypeptide(L)'
;MGQNLFIRGGHTNGITCTSADYSQPDDPCAIPIIHSLNVSFFNNEYLNWRQNDEYLDWHGAEFTQGTHDGYVSVGTPLLWSTNDKTAPEYQPLNTYGADYWVSQFYMDCSNLKDGWFELKGYEDSGIGWEGDINQSKCTGTVGGKASYTSNNHMGKCGSINVFEWDSNDCIINSY
;
A
#
# COMPACT_ATOMS: atom_id res chain seq x y z
N MET A 1 -20.80 -2.86 9.21
CA MET A 1 -20.07 -2.29 8.07
C MET A 1 -18.84 -1.65 8.67
N GLY A 2 -17.68 -2.28 8.46
CA GLY A 2 -16.39 -1.74 8.87
C GLY A 2 -15.89 -0.75 7.83
N GLN A 3 -14.88 0.04 8.20
CA GLN A 3 -14.10 0.84 7.26
C GLN A 3 -13.10 -0.11 6.60
N ASN A 4 -13.01 -0.17 5.28
CA ASN A 4 -11.96 -0.92 4.60
C ASN A 4 -11.00 0.04 3.92
N LEU A 5 -9.72 -0.22 4.12
CA LEU A 5 -8.66 0.60 3.57
C LEU A 5 -7.85 -0.18 2.56
N PHE A 6 -7.59 0.45 1.43
CA PHE A 6 -6.77 -0.05 0.34
C PHE A 6 -5.67 0.95 0.03
N ILE A 7 -4.63 0.48 -0.63
CA ILE A 7 -3.67 1.33 -1.31
C ILE A 7 -3.69 1.02 -2.80
N ARG A 8 -3.44 2.06 -3.57
CA ARG A 8 -3.03 1.97 -4.97
C ARG A 8 -1.73 2.73 -5.11
N GLY A 9 -0.84 2.29 -5.97
CA GLY A 9 0.49 2.87 -6.04
C GLY A 9 1.29 2.36 -7.21
N GLY A 10 2.49 2.86 -7.41
CA GLY A 10 3.30 2.48 -8.55
C GLY A 10 4.53 3.36 -8.65
N HIS A 11 5.02 3.63 -9.84
CA HIS A 11 6.03 4.67 -10.05
C HIS A 11 5.82 5.44 -11.34
N THR A 12 5.79 6.77 -11.25
CA THR A 12 5.48 7.63 -12.42
C THR A 12 6.64 8.53 -12.85
N ASN A 13 7.83 8.38 -12.25
CA ASN A 13 8.98 9.25 -12.54
C ASN A 13 9.40 9.20 -14.02
N GLY A 14 8.92 10.17 -14.80
CA GLY A 14 9.23 10.33 -16.22
C GLY A 14 8.68 9.21 -17.11
N ILE A 15 7.72 8.42 -16.59
CA ILE A 15 7.12 7.28 -17.27
C ILE A 15 5.61 7.52 -17.39
N THR A 16 5.04 7.11 -18.52
CA THR A 16 3.60 7.16 -18.75
C THR A 16 3.01 5.80 -18.45
N CYS A 17 2.11 5.73 -17.47
CA CYS A 17 1.38 4.51 -17.13
C CYS A 17 0.38 4.15 -18.22
N THR A 18 -0.01 2.88 -18.28
CA THR A 18 -1.21 2.51 -19.05
C THR A 18 -2.46 3.10 -18.38
N SER A 19 -3.56 3.18 -19.14
CA SER A 19 -4.83 3.69 -18.63
C SER A 19 -5.95 2.64 -18.69
N ALA A 20 -5.58 1.36 -18.80
CA ALA A 20 -6.52 0.28 -19.03
C ALA A 20 -6.59 -0.62 -17.80
N ASP A 21 -7.81 -0.83 -17.29
CA ASP A 21 -8.03 -1.81 -16.23
C ASP A 21 -7.57 -3.20 -16.70
N TYR A 22 -7.08 -4.00 -15.75
CA TYR A 22 -6.61 -5.38 -16.00
C TYR A 22 -5.38 -5.48 -16.90
N SER A 23 -4.61 -4.39 -17.06
CA SER A 23 -3.39 -4.35 -17.89
C SER A 23 -2.09 -4.24 -17.07
N GLN A 24 -2.15 -4.47 -15.76
CA GLN A 24 -1.01 -4.36 -14.84
C GLN A 24 0.27 -5.09 -15.32
N PRO A 25 0.21 -6.31 -15.91
CA PRO A 25 1.42 -6.98 -16.39
C PRO A 25 2.18 -6.22 -17.49
N ASP A 26 1.50 -5.34 -18.22
CA ASP A 26 2.07 -4.51 -19.29
C ASP A 26 2.19 -3.02 -18.88
N ASP A 27 1.76 -2.64 -17.69
CA ASP A 27 1.83 -1.26 -17.19
C ASP A 27 3.24 -0.94 -16.67
N PRO A 28 3.99 -0.01 -17.30
CA PRO A 28 5.33 0.34 -16.86
C PRO A 28 5.37 1.07 -15.50
N CYS A 29 4.21 1.44 -14.93
CA CYS A 29 4.11 2.01 -13.59
C CYS A 29 3.80 0.98 -12.51
N ALA A 30 3.31 -0.21 -12.88
CA ALA A 30 2.95 -1.26 -11.94
C ALA A 30 4.20 -1.94 -11.39
N ILE A 31 4.19 -2.25 -10.09
CA ILE A 31 5.32 -2.87 -9.40
C ILE A 31 4.92 -4.28 -8.98
N PRO A 32 5.60 -5.33 -9.46
CA PRO A 32 5.33 -6.69 -8.99
C PRO A 32 5.50 -6.82 -7.47
N ILE A 33 4.51 -7.43 -6.81
CA ILE A 33 4.49 -7.69 -5.37
C ILE A 33 4.11 -9.15 -5.07
N ILE A 34 4.57 -9.63 -3.93
CA ILE A 34 4.16 -10.92 -3.37
C ILE A 34 3.80 -10.71 -1.90
N HIS A 35 2.52 -10.87 -1.56
CA HIS A 35 2.03 -10.74 -0.18
C HIS A 35 2.76 -11.69 0.78
N SER A 36 3.28 -11.14 1.87
CA SER A 36 4.05 -11.87 2.88
C SER A 36 3.49 -11.72 4.30
N LEU A 37 2.49 -10.87 4.51
CA LEU A 37 1.85 -10.70 5.81
C LEU A 37 1.16 -12.00 6.23
N ASN A 38 1.52 -12.57 7.38
CA ASN A 38 0.86 -13.78 7.89
C ASN A 38 -0.16 -13.41 8.96
N VAL A 39 -1.43 -13.71 8.71
CA VAL A 39 -2.56 -13.32 9.59
C VAL A 39 -3.49 -14.50 9.84
N SER A 40 -4.21 -14.44 10.96
CA SER A 40 -5.21 -15.46 11.30
C SER A 40 -6.36 -15.48 10.28
N PHE A 41 -7.00 -16.64 10.14
CA PHE A 41 -8.16 -16.86 9.25
C PHE A 41 -9.37 -15.97 9.58
N PHE A 42 -9.41 -15.38 10.79
CA PHE A 42 -10.43 -14.41 11.18
C PHE A 42 -10.38 -13.11 10.37
N ASN A 43 -9.24 -12.80 9.73
CA ASN A 43 -9.08 -11.65 8.83
C ASN A 43 -9.41 -12.05 7.38
N ASN A 44 -10.55 -12.72 7.21
CA ASN A 44 -10.95 -13.31 5.94
C ASN A 44 -11.11 -12.27 4.82
N GLU A 45 -11.52 -11.05 5.14
CA GLU A 45 -11.66 -9.93 4.21
C GLU A 45 -10.33 -9.59 3.52
N TYR A 46 -9.30 -9.26 4.29
CA TYR A 46 -7.94 -9.06 3.80
C TYR A 46 -7.40 -10.31 3.09
N LEU A 47 -7.58 -11.50 3.67
CA LEU A 47 -7.12 -12.76 3.08
C LEU A 47 -7.79 -13.08 1.74
N ASN A 48 -9.03 -12.65 1.53
CA ASN A 48 -9.77 -12.86 0.30
C ASN A 48 -9.32 -11.87 -0.78
N TRP A 49 -9.29 -10.58 -0.49
CA TRP A 49 -8.93 -9.56 -1.50
C TRP A 49 -7.47 -9.60 -1.93
N ARG A 50 -6.55 -10.06 -1.07
CA ARG A 50 -5.13 -10.16 -1.45
C ARG A 50 -4.82 -11.33 -2.39
N GLN A 51 -5.75 -12.28 -2.56
CA GLN A 51 -5.50 -13.43 -3.43
C GLN A 51 -5.31 -12.94 -4.87
N ASN A 52 -4.19 -13.31 -5.49
CA ASN A 52 -3.81 -12.85 -6.83
C ASN A 52 -3.81 -11.31 -6.98
N ASP A 53 -3.45 -10.61 -5.91
CA ASP A 53 -2.99 -9.22 -5.95
C ASP A 53 -1.47 -9.29 -6.17
N GLU A 54 -1.06 -9.20 -7.44
CA GLU A 54 0.30 -9.43 -7.95
C GLU A 54 1.06 -8.13 -8.22
N TYR A 55 0.39 -6.99 -8.27
CA TYR A 55 0.98 -5.68 -8.54
C TYR A 55 0.52 -4.63 -7.53
N LEU A 56 1.45 -3.74 -7.16
CA LEU A 56 1.07 -2.42 -6.68
C LEU A 56 0.94 -1.53 -7.90
N ASP A 57 -0.30 -1.19 -8.25
CA ASP A 57 -0.65 -0.37 -9.42
C ASP A 57 -1.68 0.76 -9.09
N TRP A 58 -1.87 1.68 -10.03
CA TRP A 58 -2.79 2.82 -9.88
C TRP A 58 -4.25 2.49 -10.21
N HIS A 59 -4.53 1.29 -10.71
CA HIS A 59 -5.87 0.83 -11.06
C HIS A 59 -6.55 0.16 -9.86
N GLY A 60 -7.76 -0.34 -10.09
CA GLY A 60 -8.50 -1.11 -9.09
C GLY A 60 -8.04 -2.57 -9.07
N ALA A 61 -8.99 -3.48 -8.86
CA ALA A 61 -8.66 -4.89 -8.84
C ALA A 61 -7.98 -5.39 -10.13
N GLU A 62 -7.10 -6.37 -9.97
CA GLU A 62 -6.60 -7.17 -11.09
C GLU A 62 -7.63 -8.19 -11.57
N PHE A 63 -7.44 -8.71 -12.78
CA PHE A 63 -8.43 -9.58 -13.44
C PHE A 63 -8.74 -10.83 -12.61
N THR A 64 -7.71 -11.41 -11.98
CA THR A 64 -7.82 -12.62 -11.16
C THR A 64 -7.81 -12.33 -9.67
N GLN A 65 -7.82 -11.06 -9.25
CA GLN A 65 -7.78 -10.71 -7.84
C GLN A 65 -9.04 -11.22 -7.12
N GLY A 66 -8.84 -11.68 -5.89
CA GLY A 66 -9.89 -12.28 -5.09
C GLY A 66 -11.01 -11.30 -4.73
N THR A 67 -12.12 -11.88 -4.30
CA THR A 67 -13.33 -11.15 -3.88
C THR A 67 -13.70 -11.56 -2.46
N HIS A 68 -14.33 -10.66 -1.71
CA HIS A 68 -14.89 -10.95 -0.39
C HIS A 68 -16.40 -10.77 -0.44
N ASP A 69 -17.17 -11.80 -0.12
CA ASP A 69 -18.64 -11.81 -0.18
C ASP A 69 -19.22 -11.31 -1.52
N GLY A 70 -18.50 -11.56 -2.62
CA GLY A 70 -18.86 -11.12 -3.97
C GLY A 70 -18.45 -9.69 -4.32
N TYR A 71 -17.86 -8.94 -3.39
CA TYR A 71 -17.32 -7.60 -3.62
C TYR A 71 -15.89 -7.67 -4.16
N VAL A 72 -15.67 -6.95 -5.26
CA VAL A 72 -14.38 -6.82 -5.93
C VAL A 72 -13.50 -5.85 -5.15
N SER A 73 -12.21 -6.16 -5.04
CA SER A 73 -11.24 -5.27 -4.41
C SER A 73 -11.17 -3.92 -5.14
N VAL A 74 -10.80 -2.87 -4.42
CA VAL A 74 -10.52 -1.56 -5.01
C VAL A 74 -9.03 -1.23 -4.94
N GLY A 75 -8.15 -2.21 -4.80
CA GLY A 75 -6.69 -2.05 -4.82
C GLY A 75 -6.01 -3.12 -3.97
N THR A 76 -4.79 -2.87 -3.52
CA THR A 76 -4.12 -3.73 -2.54
C THR A 76 -4.77 -3.52 -1.17
N PRO A 77 -5.35 -4.56 -0.54
CA PRO A 77 -6.04 -4.41 0.74
C PRO A 77 -5.04 -4.18 1.87
N LEU A 78 -5.45 -3.38 2.86
CA LEU A 78 -4.75 -3.24 4.13
C LEU A 78 -5.51 -3.96 5.24
N LEU A 79 -4.79 -4.34 6.29
CA LEU A 79 -5.34 -4.94 7.50
C LEU A 79 -5.27 -3.96 8.66
N TRP A 80 -6.38 -3.77 9.37
CA TRP A 80 -6.38 -3.05 10.64
C TRP A 80 -5.49 -3.76 11.66
N SER A 81 -4.59 -3.01 12.31
CA SER A 81 -3.58 -3.57 13.19
C SER A 81 -3.35 -2.77 14.46
N THR A 82 -2.69 -3.42 15.43
CA THR A 82 -2.27 -2.80 16.68
C THR A 82 -0.89 -3.30 17.12
N ASN A 83 -0.26 -2.56 18.03
CA ASN A 83 0.97 -2.96 18.73
C ASN A 83 0.70 -3.68 20.07
N ASP A 84 -0.57 -3.88 20.45
CA ASP A 84 -0.95 -4.66 21.63
C ASP A 84 -0.83 -6.17 21.36
N LYS A 85 0.16 -6.81 21.98
CA LYS A 85 0.45 -8.25 21.85
C LYS A 85 -0.68 -9.19 22.28
N THR A 86 -1.68 -8.69 23.00
CA THR A 86 -2.82 -9.48 23.47
C THR A 86 -4.00 -9.45 22.51
N ALA A 87 -4.01 -8.51 21.56
CA ALA A 87 -5.07 -8.34 20.59
C ALA A 87 -4.90 -9.29 19.38
N PRO A 88 -6.00 -9.80 18.79
CA PRO A 88 -5.93 -10.63 17.59
C PRO A 88 -5.42 -9.88 16.36
N GLU A 89 -5.50 -8.55 16.34
CA GLU A 89 -5.00 -7.65 15.29
C GLU A 89 -3.51 -7.26 15.50
N TYR A 90 -2.83 -7.86 16.48
CA TYR A 90 -1.42 -7.59 16.73
C TYR A 90 -0.56 -7.85 15.50
N GLN A 91 0.25 -6.87 15.12
CA GLN A 91 1.24 -7.01 14.06
C GLN A 91 2.63 -6.61 14.57
N PRO A 92 3.64 -7.50 14.52
CA PRO A 92 4.96 -7.24 15.10
C PRO A 92 5.68 -6.00 14.55
N LEU A 93 5.42 -5.63 13.30
CA LEU A 93 6.02 -4.46 12.64
C LEU A 93 5.25 -3.17 12.91
N ASN A 94 4.01 -3.25 13.39
CA ASN A 94 3.30 -2.09 13.89
C ASN A 94 3.82 -1.78 15.30
N THR A 95 4.67 -0.75 15.40
CA THR A 95 5.17 -0.20 16.67
C THR A 95 4.58 1.17 16.98
N TYR A 96 3.62 1.61 16.16
CA TYR A 96 3.15 2.99 16.10
C TYR A 96 1.83 3.21 16.85
N GLY A 97 1.14 2.13 17.23
CA GLY A 97 -0.05 2.18 18.07
C GLY A 97 -1.19 1.32 17.54
N ALA A 98 -2.38 1.56 18.06
CA ALA A 98 -3.61 1.11 17.44
C ALA A 98 -3.92 1.99 16.20
N ASP A 99 -4.95 1.59 15.46
CA ASP A 99 -5.55 2.36 14.36
C ASP A 99 -4.66 2.52 13.11
N TYR A 100 -3.60 1.70 12.99
CA TYR A 100 -2.78 1.61 11.79
C TYR A 100 -3.25 0.47 10.89
N TRP A 101 -3.37 0.77 9.60
CA TRP A 101 -3.62 -0.21 8.56
C TRP A 101 -2.31 -0.67 7.94
N VAL A 102 -2.12 -1.98 7.78
CA VAL A 102 -0.86 -2.55 7.31
C VAL A 102 -1.06 -3.54 6.16
N SER A 103 -0.15 -3.48 5.20
CA SER A 103 0.12 -4.59 4.28
C SER A 103 1.63 -4.83 4.26
N GLN A 104 2.02 -6.04 3.91
CA GLN A 104 3.42 -6.44 3.84
C GLN A 104 3.60 -7.37 2.65
N PHE A 105 4.54 -7.03 1.79
CA PHE A 105 4.86 -7.77 0.59
C PHE A 105 6.34 -7.68 0.24
N TYR A 106 6.83 -8.69 -0.47
CA TYR A 106 8.07 -8.58 -1.24
C TYR A 106 7.79 -7.78 -2.49
N MET A 107 8.56 -6.72 -2.74
CA MET A 107 8.39 -5.83 -3.88
C MET A 107 9.61 -5.93 -4.81
N ASP A 108 9.39 -6.01 -6.13
CA ASP A 108 10.48 -5.92 -7.09
C ASP A 108 10.93 -4.45 -7.27
N CYS A 109 12.03 -4.09 -6.61
CA CYS A 109 12.56 -2.74 -6.66
C CYS A 109 13.37 -2.41 -7.93
N SER A 110 13.56 -3.36 -8.86
CA SER A 110 14.57 -3.25 -9.93
C SER A 110 14.37 -2.06 -10.88
N ASN A 111 13.12 -1.65 -11.09
CA ASN A 111 12.75 -0.54 -11.97
C ASN A 111 12.51 0.79 -11.23
N LEU A 112 12.66 0.81 -9.90
CA LEU A 112 12.42 2.00 -9.09
C LEU A 112 13.60 2.95 -9.10
N LYS A 113 13.36 4.22 -9.43
CA LYS A 113 14.41 5.25 -9.36
C LYS A 113 14.83 5.47 -7.91
N ASP A 114 16.08 5.14 -7.63
CA ASP A 114 16.66 5.13 -6.30
C ASP A 114 15.80 4.33 -5.30
N GLY A 115 15.01 3.34 -5.74
CA GLY A 115 14.15 2.55 -4.85
C GLY A 115 12.90 3.26 -4.30
N TRP A 116 12.52 4.43 -4.84
CA TRP A 116 11.30 5.13 -4.45
C TRP A 116 10.09 4.70 -5.28
N PHE A 117 8.96 4.52 -4.61
CA PHE A 117 7.65 4.24 -5.21
C PHE A 117 6.60 5.18 -4.63
N GLU A 118 5.46 5.25 -5.29
CA GLU A 118 4.32 6.06 -4.91
C GLU A 118 3.19 5.18 -4.39
N LEU A 119 2.39 5.68 -3.46
CA LEU A 119 1.13 5.07 -3.06
C LEU A 119 0.14 6.13 -2.57
N LYS A 120 -1.14 5.80 -2.64
CA LYS A 120 -2.22 6.62 -2.12
C LYS A 120 -3.30 5.75 -1.47
N GLY A 121 -3.79 6.18 -0.32
CA GLY A 121 -4.88 5.54 0.40
C GLY A 121 -6.23 5.68 -0.30
N TYR A 122 -7.04 4.63 -0.28
CA TYR A 122 -8.41 4.59 -0.78
C TYR A 122 -9.33 3.86 0.20
N GLU A 123 -10.44 4.49 0.54
CA GLU A 123 -11.44 3.96 1.49
C GLU A 123 -12.77 3.71 0.76
N ASP A 124 -13.37 2.53 0.97
CA ASP A 124 -14.47 2.02 0.15
C ASP A 124 -15.90 2.33 0.66
N SER A 125 -16.07 2.90 1.86
CA SER A 125 -17.39 3.28 2.42
C SER A 125 -17.94 4.62 1.90
N GLY A 126 -17.25 5.22 0.93
CA GLY A 126 -17.68 6.44 0.24
C GLY A 126 -16.82 7.66 0.53
N ILE A 127 -15.75 7.54 1.33
CA ILE A 127 -14.74 8.59 1.47
C ILE A 127 -13.89 8.66 0.19
N GLY A 128 -13.49 7.51 -0.35
CA GLY A 128 -12.70 7.41 -1.58
C GLY A 128 -11.22 7.68 -1.34
N TRP A 129 -10.59 8.39 -2.27
CA TRP A 129 -9.16 8.73 -2.20
C TRP A 129 -8.85 9.65 -1.03
N GLU A 130 -7.70 9.44 -0.39
CA GLU A 130 -7.08 10.49 0.41
C GLU A 130 -6.74 11.72 -0.47
N GLY A 131 -6.64 12.86 0.17
CA GLY A 131 -6.30 14.14 -0.43
C GLY A 131 -4.91 14.17 -1.05
N ASP A 132 -4.68 15.15 -1.91
CA ASP A 132 -3.34 15.41 -2.45
C ASP A 132 -2.44 15.96 -1.35
N ILE A 133 -1.24 15.38 -1.24
CA ILE A 133 -0.24 15.78 -0.28
C ILE A 133 0.97 16.43 -0.95
N ASN A 134 1.82 17.04 -0.15
CA ASN A 134 3.15 17.49 -0.54
C ASN A 134 4.17 16.88 0.43
N GLN A 135 4.53 15.62 0.17
CA GLN A 135 5.36 14.87 1.08
C GLN A 135 6.71 15.55 1.32
N SER A 136 7.03 15.79 2.58
CA SER A 136 8.29 16.42 2.98
C SER A 136 9.42 15.39 3.08
N LYS A 137 10.55 15.77 3.68
CA LYS A 137 11.64 14.81 3.93
C LYS A 137 11.19 13.85 5.04
N CYS A 138 11.16 12.56 4.74
CA CYS A 138 10.81 11.54 5.72
C CYS A 138 11.85 11.42 6.83
N THR A 139 11.35 11.15 8.03
CA THR A 139 12.15 10.84 9.22
C THR A 139 12.34 9.31 9.35
N GLY A 140 12.93 8.84 10.45
CA GLY A 140 13.22 7.41 10.67
C GLY A 140 14.67 7.04 10.41
N THR A 141 14.99 5.75 10.60
CA THR A 141 16.37 5.23 10.47
C THR A 141 16.87 5.22 9.04
N VAL A 142 15.97 5.11 8.06
CA VAL A 142 16.29 5.24 6.63
C VAL A 142 15.95 6.66 6.16
N GLY A 143 14.72 7.11 6.42
CA GLY A 143 14.21 8.45 6.08
C GLY A 143 14.53 8.89 4.65
N GLY A 144 14.79 10.19 4.49
CA GLY A 144 15.29 10.76 3.24
C GLY A 144 14.22 11.52 2.45
N LYS A 145 14.60 11.96 1.24
CA LYS A 145 13.71 12.70 0.34
C LYS A 145 13.69 12.00 -1.01
N ALA A 146 12.50 11.78 -1.55
CA ALA A 146 12.32 11.24 -2.88
C ALA A 146 13.03 12.09 -3.94
N SER A 147 13.56 11.44 -4.99
CA SER A 147 14.30 12.12 -6.07
C SER A 147 13.39 12.83 -7.07
N TYR A 148 12.07 12.74 -6.89
CA TYR A 148 11.03 13.46 -7.61
C TYR A 148 9.84 13.73 -6.67
N THR A 149 8.99 14.67 -7.06
CA THR A 149 7.80 15.06 -6.30
C THR A 149 6.57 14.34 -6.86
N SER A 150 5.71 13.89 -5.95
CA SER A 150 4.37 13.38 -6.26
C SER A 150 3.36 14.08 -5.33
N ASN A 151 2.09 14.10 -5.74
CA ASN A 151 0.97 14.45 -4.86
C ASN A 151 0.46 13.26 -4.04
N ASN A 152 1.13 12.10 -4.19
CA ASN A 152 0.91 10.87 -3.43
C ASN A 152 2.02 10.66 -2.40
N HIS A 153 1.83 9.69 -1.50
CA HIS A 153 2.90 9.27 -0.59
C HIS A 153 4.07 8.64 -1.34
N MET A 154 5.29 8.98 -0.94
CA MET A 154 6.53 8.39 -1.48
C MET A 154 7.10 7.39 -0.48
N GLY A 155 7.05 6.11 -0.82
CA GLY A 155 7.63 5.01 -0.07
C GLY A 155 9.01 4.60 -0.58
N LYS A 156 9.79 3.95 0.29
CA LYS A 156 11.09 3.36 -0.03
C LYS A 156 10.99 1.83 -0.02
N CYS A 157 11.39 1.22 -1.13
CA CYS A 157 11.41 -0.24 -1.27
C CYS A 157 12.38 -0.87 -0.27
N GLY A 158 12.01 -2.03 0.30
CA GLY A 158 12.81 -2.74 1.31
C GLY A 158 12.85 -2.06 2.68
N SER A 159 11.89 -1.18 2.98
CA SER A 159 11.78 -0.45 4.26
C SER A 159 10.36 -0.53 4.82
N ILE A 160 10.21 -0.24 6.11
CA ILE A 160 8.91 0.02 6.74
C ILE A 160 8.56 1.48 6.44
N ASN A 161 7.47 1.69 5.72
CA ASN A 161 6.97 3.01 5.35
C ASN A 161 5.70 3.30 6.15
N VAL A 162 5.65 4.45 6.83
CA VAL A 162 4.51 4.86 7.65
C VAL A 162 4.04 6.23 7.22
N PHE A 163 2.73 6.31 7.02
CA PHE A 163 2.01 7.47 6.55
C PHE A 163 0.77 7.67 7.42
N GLU A 164 0.36 8.93 7.54
CA GLU A 164 -0.91 9.30 8.16
C GLU A 164 -1.82 9.87 7.08
N TRP A 165 -3.10 9.52 7.14
CA TRP A 165 -4.11 9.96 6.16
C TRP A 165 -4.10 11.49 6.00
N ASP A 166 -4.10 11.97 4.76
CA ASP A 166 -4.06 13.40 4.41
C ASP A 166 -2.84 14.18 4.97
N SER A 167 -1.76 13.49 5.35
CA SER A 167 -0.57 14.11 5.96
C SER A 167 0.61 14.23 5.00
N ASN A 168 1.39 15.31 5.15
CA ASN A 168 2.66 15.48 4.43
C ASN A 168 3.83 14.75 5.10
N ASP A 169 3.61 14.22 6.30
CA ASP A 169 4.64 13.60 7.12
C ASP A 169 4.79 12.10 6.78
N CYS A 170 6.01 11.60 6.98
CA CYS A 170 6.35 10.21 6.73
C CYS A 170 7.50 9.75 7.61
N ILE A 171 7.46 8.48 8.00
CA ILE A 171 8.53 7.78 8.70
C ILE A 171 8.96 6.60 7.85
N ILE A 172 10.25 6.48 7.59
CA ILE A 172 10.83 5.35 6.84
C ILE A 172 11.93 4.72 7.69
N ASN A 173 11.69 3.48 8.10
CA ASN A 173 12.60 2.70 8.94
C ASN A 173 13.12 1.47 8.20
N SER A 174 14.28 0.98 8.60
CA SER A 174 14.78 -0.34 8.19
C SER A 174 13.79 -1.44 8.60
N TYR A 175 13.57 -2.41 7.71
CA TYR A 175 12.83 -3.64 7.99
C TYR A 175 13.58 -4.55 8.97
#